data_AF-A0AAV2ZHZ4-F1
#
_entry.id   AF-A0AAV2ZHZ4-F1
#
_cell.length_a   1.000
_cell.length_b   1.000
_cell.length_c   1.000
_cell.angle_alpha   90.00
_cell.angle_beta   90.00
_cell.angle_gamma   90.00
#
_symmetry.space_group_name_H-M   'P 1'
#
loop_
_entity.id
_entity.type
_entity.pdbx_description
1 polymer ?
#
loop_
_entity_poly.entity_id
_entity_poly.type
_entity_poly.pdbx_seq_one_letter_code
_entity_poly.pdbx_strand_id
1 'polypeptide(L)'
;MVSFGVAMADAYGRTVSGKLTLKGGIVLKPKKSSKKDKKRKKRDRDGDDAGADDDTKGAAGARAFELVKVKGSGRILSSGTTLMGQVGTKFLLELSVGDAIIIQRPTSLVEETRIVRMVLSDVSASISSAFSSDLVSSTSFHYIKAPPEEEDVTQAEKKKKHKRSQDEALAFGTYAGGTEAGSQFTYRVKKSGAYGGYAVIKEAAETSRSREELLDMRSKKKGDRHCM
;
A
#
# COMPACT_ATOMS: atom_id res chain seq x y z
N MET A 1 28.67 -61.45 -24.87
CA MET A 1 27.51 -61.57 -23.96
C MET A 1 27.73 -60.58 -22.81
N VAL A 2 27.21 -59.37 -22.97
CA VAL A 2 26.03 -58.75 -22.30
C VAL A 2 26.47 -57.90 -21.10
N SER A 3 26.03 -56.64 -21.18
CA SER A 3 26.36 -55.42 -20.46
C SER A 3 25.54 -55.23 -19.16
N PHE A 4 25.62 -54.01 -18.62
CA PHE A 4 24.83 -53.31 -17.57
C PHE A 4 25.50 -53.31 -16.18
N GLY A 5 26.02 -52.21 -15.64
CA GLY A 5 25.77 -50.79 -15.91
C GLY A 5 24.49 -50.30 -15.24
N VAL A 6 24.50 -50.14 -13.91
CA VAL A 6 23.36 -49.59 -13.15
C VAL A 6 23.66 -48.13 -12.80
N ALA A 7 23.01 -47.23 -13.54
CA ALA A 7 22.84 -45.83 -13.16
C ALA A 7 21.63 -45.71 -12.22
N MET A 8 21.81 -45.06 -11.07
CA MET A 8 20.74 -44.71 -10.14
C MET A 8 20.11 -43.39 -10.60
N ALA A 9 18.93 -43.46 -11.21
CA ALA A 9 18.20 -42.31 -11.73
C ALA A 9 17.18 -41.77 -10.71
N ASP A 10 17.07 -40.44 -10.70
CA ASP A 10 16.19 -39.55 -9.92
C ASP A 10 14.77 -40.06 -9.62
N ALA A 11 14.39 -39.99 -8.34
CA ALA A 11 13.11 -40.47 -7.82
C ALA A 11 11.99 -39.40 -7.74
N TYR A 12 12.07 -38.29 -8.49
CA TYR A 12 11.06 -37.20 -8.39
C TYR A 12 10.55 -36.62 -9.73
N GLY A 13 10.54 -37.44 -10.79
CA GLY A 13 10.10 -37.02 -12.14
C GLY A 13 8.67 -37.40 -12.56
N ARG A 14 7.66 -37.41 -11.67
CA ARG A 14 6.26 -37.66 -12.07
C ARG A 14 5.35 -36.46 -11.80
N THR A 15 5.27 -35.55 -12.76
CA THR A 15 4.19 -34.57 -12.86
C THR A 15 2.88 -35.30 -13.15
N VAL A 16 1.97 -35.35 -12.18
CA VAL A 16 0.62 -35.89 -12.33
C VAL A 16 -0.22 -34.87 -13.11
N SER A 17 -0.22 -34.96 -14.44
CA SER A 17 -1.12 -34.20 -15.32
C SER A 17 -2.47 -34.93 -15.49
N GLY A 18 -3.07 -35.33 -14.37
CA GLY A 18 -4.39 -35.94 -14.32
C GLY A 18 -5.50 -34.89 -14.38
N LYS A 19 -6.35 -34.92 -15.41
CA LYS A 19 -7.58 -34.12 -15.47
C LYS A 19 -8.48 -34.48 -14.28
N LEU A 20 -8.68 -33.53 -13.37
CA LEU A 20 -9.61 -33.67 -12.24
C LEU A 20 -11.04 -33.86 -12.77
N THR A 21 -11.61 -35.04 -12.56
CA THR A 21 -13.03 -35.34 -12.78
C THR A 21 -13.75 -35.39 -11.44
N LEU A 22 -14.82 -34.62 -11.28
CA LEU A 22 -15.69 -34.70 -10.11
C LEU A 22 -16.51 -36.01 -10.17
N LYS A 23 -16.75 -36.62 -9.01
CA LYS A 23 -17.57 -37.84 -8.87
C LYS A 23 -18.98 -37.51 -9.40
N GLY A 24 -19.36 -38.12 -10.53
CA GLY A 24 -20.58 -37.79 -11.28
C GLY A 24 -20.40 -37.53 -12.79
N GLY A 25 -19.17 -37.63 -13.33
CA GLY A 25 -18.95 -37.70 -14.78
C GLY A 25 -19.08 -36.39 -15.57
N ILE A 26 -19.21 -35.24 -14.90
CA ILE A 26 -19.29 -33.93 -15.57
C ILE A 26 -17.87 -33.38 -15.76
N VAL A 27 -17.44 -33.29 -17.02
CA VAL A 27 -16.15 -32.71 -17.41
C VAL A 27 -16.28 -31.18 -17.54
N LEU A 28 -15.52 -30.43 -16.74
CA LEU A 28 -15.40 -28.98 -16.86
C LEU A 28 -14.63 -28.62 -18.14
N LYS A 29 -15.31 -28.09 -19.16
CA LYS A 29 -14.65 -27.55 -20.36
C LYS A 29 -14.05 -26.17 -20.05
N PRO A 30 -12.75 -25.93 -20.32
CA PRO A 30 -12.16 -24.60 -20.19
C PRO A 30 -12.74 -23.66 -21.26
N LYS A 31 -13.21 -22.49 -20.84
CA LYS A 31 -13.79 -21.45 -21.70
C LYS A 31 -12.65 -20.74 -22.44
N LYS A 32 -12.62 -20.83 -23.78
CA LYS A 32 -11.70 -20.05 -24.64
C LYS A 32 -11.99 -18.56 -24.46
N SER A 33 -11.02 -17.78 -23.98
CA SER A 33 -11.07 -16.32 -23.98
C SER A 33 -10.76 -15.82 -25.40
N SER A 34 -11.69 -15.06 -25.98
CA SER A 34 -11.46 -14.35 -27.24
C SER A 34 -10.58 -13.12 -26.97
N LYS A 35 -9.42 -13.06 -27.65
CA LYS A 35 -8.60 -11.84 -27.74
C LYS A 35 -9.44 -10.75 -28.41
N LYS A 36 -9.65 -9.63 -27.71
CA LYS A 36 -10.28 -8.44 -28.26
C LYS A 36 -9.18 -7.40 -28.50
N ASP A 37 -8.81 -7.22 -29.77
CA ASP A 37 -7.89 -6.19 -30.23
C ASP A 37 -8.42 -4.80 -29.87
N LYS A 38 -7.65 -4.03 -29.09
CA LYS A 38 -7.96 -2.63 -28.79
C LYS A 38 -7.10 -1.72 -29.67
N LYS A 39 -7.74 -1.24 -30.73
CA LYS A 39 -7.29 -0.26 -31.71
C LYS A 39 -6.71 0.99 -31.03
N ARG A 40 -5.48 1.34 -31.39
CA ARG A 40 -4.77 2.58 -31.03
C ARG A 40 -5.59 3.80 -31.49
N LYS A 41 -5.87 4.74 -30.58
CA LYS A 41 -6.37 6.08 -30.92
C LYS A 41 -5.26 7.10 -30.66
N LYS A 42 -4.69 7.57 -31.77
CA LYS A 42 -3.74 8.68 -31.90
C LYS A 42 -4.51 9.98 -31.59
N ARG A 43 -3.97 10.84 -30.72
CA ARG A 43 -4.27 12.28 -30.63
C ARG A 43 -2.99 13.00 -30.22
N ASP A 44 -2.29 13.43 -31.27
CA ASP A 44 -1.68 14.74 -31.50
C ASP A 44 -1.24 15.52 -30.26
N ARG A 45 0.09 15.60 -30.12
CA ARG A 45 0.81 16.63 -29.38
C ARG A 45 1.04 17.77 -30.36
N ASP A 46 0.33 18.89 -30.21
CA ASP A 46 0.83 20.17 -30.67
C ASP A 46 1.82 20.68 -29.62
N GLY A 47 3.03 20.92 -30.09
CA GLY A 47 4.04 21.65 -29.34
C GLY A 47 3.85 23.14 -29.59
N ASP A 48 3.96 23.92 -28.52
CA ASP A 48 4.49 25.25 -28.58
C ASP A 48 5.64 25.32 -27.58
N ASP A 49 6.84 25.37 -28.15
CA ASP A 49 8.09 25.73 -27.50
C ASP A 49 8.28 27.23 -27.74
N ALA A 50 8.34 27.99 -26.65
CA ALA A 50 8.90 29.33 -26.63
C ALA A 50 9.48 29.56 -25.24
N GLY A 51 10.78 29.33 -25.10
CA GLY A 51 11.53 29.57 -23.88
C GLY A 51 11.69 31.05 -23.55
N ALA A 52 11.90 31.32 -22.26
CA ALA A 52 12.69 32.44 -21.77
C ALA A 52 13.14 32.11 -20.34
N ASP A 53 14.45 32.20 -20.13
CA ASP A 53 15.13 32.23 -18.84
C ASP A 53 14.44 33.18 -17.85
N ASP A 54 14.20 32.72 -16.63
CA ASP A 54 14.27 33.55 -15.42
C ASP A 54 14.69 32.66 -14.25
N ASP A 55 16.00 32.56 -14.09
CA ASP A 55 16.63 32.29 -12.81
C ASP A 55 16.03 33.22 -11.75
N THR A 56 15.92 32.72 -10.51
CA THR A 56 15.64 33.50 -9.30
C THR A 56 14.15 33.73 -8.95
N LYS A 57 13.48 32.70 -8.41
CA LYS A 57 12.59 32.82 -7.21
C LYS A 57 11.96 31.48 -6.83
N GLY A 58 12.57 30.82 -5.85
CA GLY A 58 12.00 29.66 -5.16
C GLY A 58 12.50 29.47 -3.74
N ALA A 59 13.15 30.47 -3.13
CA ALA A 59 13.50 30.46 -1.72
C ALA A 59 12.31 30.98 -0.90
N ALA A 60 11.25 30.18 -0.80
CA ALA A 60 10.10 30.51 0.05
C ALA A 60 9.56 29.24 0.71
N GLY A 61 10.13 28.89 1.86
CA GLY A 61 9.48 27.99 2.83
C GLY A 61 10.21 26.73 3.23
N ALA A 62 11.51 26.57 2.95
CA ALA A 62 12.30 25.49 3.55
C ALA A 62 12.43 25.76 5.06
N ARG A 63 11.53 25.17 5.86
CA ARG A 63 11.72 25.07 7.31
C ARG A 63 13.11 24.49 7.53
N ALA A 64 14.00 25.23 8.19
CA ALA A 64 15.34 24.77 8.49
C ALA A 64 15.24 23.41 9.18
N PHE A 65 15.63 22.34 8.48
CA PHE A 65 15.62 21.00 9.03
C PHE A 65 16.79 20.91 9.99
N GLU A 66 16.51 20.83 11.29
CA GLU A 66 17.54 20.69 12.30
C GLU A 66 18.00 19.22 12.36
N LEU A 67 19.27 18.97 12.06
CA LEU A 67 19.86 17.63 12.17
C LEU A 67 20.09 17.28 13.64
N VAL A 68 19.07 16.72 14.28
CA VAL A 68 19.13 16.27 15.68
C VAL A 68 19.59 14.80 15.73
N LYS A 69 20.68 14.53 16.44
CA LYS A 69 21.15 13.16 16.77
C LYS A 69 20.26 12.58 17.87
N VAL A 70 19.42 11.62 17.53
CA VAL A 70 18.52 10.94 18.47
C VAL A 70 19.09 9.57 18.84
N LYS A 71 19.01 9.21 20.11
CA LYS A 71 19.41 7.88 20.58
C LYS A 71 18.34 6.84 20.23
N GLY A 72 18.75 5.74 19.58
CA GLY A 72 17.86 4.64 19.25
C GLY A 72 17.51 3.78 20.46
N SER A 73 16.37 3.10 20.40
CA SER A 73 15.98 2.10 21.39
C SER A 73 16.69 0.77 21.15
N GLY A 74 17.06 0.11 22.25
CA GLY A 74 17.71 -1.19 22.22
C GLY A 74 19.18 -1.12 21.80
N ARG A 75 19.68 -2.26 21.32
CA ARG A 75 21.06 -2.45 20.87
C ARG A 75 21.06 -3.20 19.55
N ILE A 76 22.12 -3.03 18.79
CA ILE A 76 22.24 -3.63 17.46
C ILE A 76 23.54 -4.41 17.33
N LEU A 77 23.48 -5.38 16.45
CA LEU A 77 24.59 -6.09 15.84
C LEU A 77 24.57 -5.77 14.35
N SER A 78 25.70 -5.94 13.68
CA SER A 78 25.76 -5.78 12.23
C SER A 78 26.59 -6.88 11.62
N SER A 79 26.14 -7.37 10.46
CA SER A 79 26.92 -8.22 9.60
C SER A 79 26.77 -7.76 8.15
N GLY A 80 27.88 -7.31 7.56
CA GLY A 80 27.87 -6.68 6.25
C GLY A 80 26.91 -5.49 6.20
N THR A 81 25.94 -5.54 5.28
CA THR A 81 24.93 -4.48 5.08
C THR A 81 23.66 -4.69 5.90
N THR A 82 23.63 -5.66 6.80
CA THR A 82 22.44 -6.01 7.58
C THR A 82 22.63 -5.63 9.03
N LEU A 83 21.67 -4.89 9.56
CA LEU A 83 21.54 -4.58 10.98
C LEU A 83 20.56 -5.55 11.62
N MET A 84 21.01 -6.13 12.72
CA MET A 84 20.21 -7.03 13.53
C MET A 84 20.00 -6.37 14.89
N GLY A 85 18.77 -5.96 15.15
CA GLY A 85 18.35 -5.47 16.44
C GLY A 85 18.37 -6.59 17.47
N GLN A 86 18.53 -6.19 18.73
CA GLN A 86 18.31 -7.06 19.88
C GLN A 86 16.97 -6.73 20.55
N VAL A 87 16.66 -7.42 21.64
CA VAL A 87 15.43 -7.18 22.40
C VAL A 87 15.32 -5.70 22.78
N GLY A 88 14.21 -5.08 22.40
CA GLY A 88 13.89 -3.69 22.69
C GLY A 88 14.17 -2.69 21.56
N THR A 89 14.69 -3.12 20.41
CA THR A 89 14.75 -2.26 19.21
C THR A 89 13.39 -2.06 18.58
N LYS A 90 13.14 -0.86 18.04
CA LYS A 90 11.88 -0.49 17.38
C LYS A 90 12.14 0.18 16.04
N PHE A 91 12.81 -0.53 15.13
CA PHE A 91 13.22 0.07 13.85
C PHE A 91 12.04 0.57 13.01
N LEU A 92 10.87 -0.05 13.02
CA LEU A 92 9.74 0.42 12.20
C LEU A 92 9.17 1.76 12.68
N LEU A 93 9.31 2.05 13.97
CA LEU A 93 8.84 3.29 14.57
C LEU A 93 9.91 4.39 14.51
N GLU A 94 11.17 4.03 14.72
CA GLU A 94 12.26 4.99 14.89
C GLU A 94 13.02 5.28 13.60
N LEU A 95 13.11 4.33 12.66
CA LEU A 95 13.90 4.45 11.44
C LEU A 95 13.03 4.48 10.20
N SER A 96 13.51 5.19 9.19
CA SER A 96 12.90 5.31 7.88
C SER A 96 13.97 5.20 6.82
N VAL A 97 13.56 4.90 5.58
CA VAL A 97 14.49 4.85 4.45
C VAL A 97 15.10 6.24 4.25
N GLY A 98 16.42 6.29 4.07
CA GLY A 98 17.18 7.54 3.94
C GLY A 98 17.73 8.08 5.25
N ASP A 99 17.28 7.58 6.42
CA ASP A 99 17.81 8.02 7.71
C ASP A 99 19.28 7.62 7.86
N ALA A 100 20.06 8.46 8.55
CA ALA A 100 21.44 8.14 8.88
C ALA A 100 21.51 7.43 10.22
N ILE A 101 22.10 6.24 10.28
CA ILE A 101 22.44 5.53 11.52
C ILE A 101 23.90 5.79 11.88
N ILE A 102 24.14 6.13 13.15
CA ILE A 102 25.44 6.44 13.71
C ILE A 102 25.73 5.42 14.81
N ILE A 103 26.85 4.74 14.69
CA ILE A 103 27.35 3.83 15.71
C ILE A 103 28.70 4.32 16.21
N GLN A 104 29.01 4.03 17.46
CA GLN A 104 30.37 4.17 17.97
C GLN A 104 30.95 2.76 18.16
N ARG A 105 32.08 2.47 17.51
CA ARG A 105 32.67 1.14 17.60
C ARG A 105 33.25 0.90 19.00
N PRO A 106 33.04 -0.27 19.61
CA PRO A 106 33.47 -0.55 20.98
C PRO A 106 35.00 -0.61 21.14
N THR A 107 35.72 -1.09 20.12
CA THR A 107 37.18 -1.30 20.20
C THR A 107 38.01 -0.12 19.74
N SER A 108 37.52 0.66 18.78
CA SER A 108 38.26 1.78 18.18
C SER A 108 37.69 3.15 18.54
N LEU A 109 36.54 3.21 19.21
CA LEU A 109 35.85 4.44 19.61
C LEU A 109 35.46 5.41 18.48
N VAL A 110 35.75 5.06 17.23
CA VAL A 110 35.42 5.85 16.04
C VAL A 110 33.93 5.77 15.76
N GLU A 111 33.32 6.91 15.46
CA GLU A 111 31.95 6.98 15.00
C GLU A 111 31.86 6.67 13.50
N GLU A 112 30.94 5.77 13.13
CA GLU A 112 30.63 5.49 11.73
C GLU A 112 29.17 5.83 11.45
N THR A 113 28.95 6.53 10.34
CA THR A 113 27.63 6.88 9.85
C THR A 113 27.32 6.11 8.57
N ARG A 114 26.11 5.53 8.50
CA ARG A 114 25.61 4.79 7.34
C ARG A 114 24.16 5.17 7.07
N ILE A 115 23.71 5.05 5.83
CA ILE A 115 22.33 5.36 5.47
C ILE A 115 21.48 4.10 5.52
N VAL A 116 20.28 4.20 6.08
CA VAL A 116 19.29 3.13 6.11
C VAL A 116 18.65 3.01 4.72
N ARG A 117 18.82 1.85 4.09
CA ARG A 117 18.25 1.57 2.77
C ARG A 117 16.84 0.99 2.85
N MET A 118 16.59 0.16 3.86
CA MET A 118 15.28 -0.45 4.08
C MET A 118 15.15 -0.92 5.52
N VAL A 119 13.92 -0.92 6.02
CA VAL A 119 13.56 -1.46 7.33
C VAL A 119 12.59 -2.62 7.09
N LEU A 120 12.99 -3.83 7.49
CA LEU A 120 12.22 -5.06 7.27
C LEU A 120 11.29 -5.34 8.44
N SER A 121 11.78 -5.13 9.66
CA SER A 121 11.05 -5.35 10.90
C SER A 121 11.69 -4.52 12.02
N ASP A 122 11.10 -4.53 13.21
CA ASP A 122 11.67 -3.86 14.39
C ASP A 122 13.06 -4.34 14.80
N VAL A 123 13.49 -5.49 14.26
CA VAL A 123 14.73 -6.18 14.61
C VAL A 123 15.64 -6.35 13.39
N SER A 124 15.21 -5.95 12.18
CA SER A 124 16.01 -6.11 10.97
C SER A 124 15.90 -4.90 10.05
N ALA A 125 17.05 -4.34 9.71
CA ALA A 125 17.18 -3.26 8.76
C ALA A 125 18.42 -3.49 7.87
N SER A 126 18.47 -2.82 6.73
CA SER A 126 19.62 -2.88 5.83
C SER A 126 20.16 -1.48 5.59
N ILE A 127 21.49 -1.38 5.55
CA ILE A 127 22.24 -0.14 5.35
C ILE A 127 22.88 -0.10 3.96
N SER A 128 23.20 1.11 3.51
CA SER A 128 23.78 1.40 2.19
C SER A 128 25.12 0.71 1.95
N SER A 129 25.95 0.61 2.99
CA SER A 129 27.26 -0.01 2.94
C SER A 129 27.61 -0.59 4.30
N ALA A 130 28.43 -1.65 4.33
CA ALA A 130 28.89 -2.24 5.58
C ALA A 130 29.67 -1.24 6.44
N PHE A 131 29.68 -1.48 7.75
CA PHE A 131 30.64 -0.85 8.65
C PHE A 131 32.05 -1.35 8.35
N SER A 132 33.09 -0.67 8.84
CA SER A 132 34.47 -1.12 8.58
C SER A 132 34.76 -2.51 9.15
N SER A 133 34.04 -2.88 10.21
CA SER A 133 34.07 -4.17 10.86
C SER A 133 32.68 -4.47 11.37
N ASP A 134 32.28 -5.73 11.26
CA ASP A 134 31.01 -6.22 11.80
C ASP A 134 30.94 -5.99 13.31
N LEU A 135 29.75 -5.58 13.78
CA LEU A 135 29.47 -5.40 15.20
C LEU A 135 29.03 -6.74 15.79
N VAL A 136 30.00 -7.47 16.34
CA VAL A 136 29.78 -8.74 17.05
C VAL A 136 29.26 -8.56 18.47
N SER A 137 29.43 -7.37 19.07
CA SER A 137 28.94 -7.06 20.41
C SER A 137 27.77 -6.07 20.36
N SER A 138 26.89 -6.19 21.35
CA SER A 138 25.65 -5.41 21.42
C SER A 138 25.93 -3.93 21.62
N THR A 139 25.79 -3.16 20.53
CA THR A 139 26.21 -1.76 20.48
C THR A 139 24.98 -0.86 20.43
N SER A 140 25.01 0.24 21.19
CA SER A 140 23.98 1.29 21.10
C SER A 140 24.17 2.10 19.83
N PHE A 141 23.07 2.57 19.24
CA PHE A 141 23.10 3.40 18.05
C PHE A 141 22.36 4.72 18.25
N HIS A 142 22.69 5.68 17.40
CA HIS A 142 21.95 6.91 17.23
C HIS A 142 21.47 6.98 15.78
N TYR A 143 20.49 7.82 15.51
CA TYR A 143 20.04 8.09 14.16
C TYR A 143 19.71 9.57 13.97
N ILE A 144 19.77 10.00 12.72
CA ILE A 144 19.36 11.33 12.26
C ILE A 144 18.33 11.11 11.17
N LYS A 145 17.20 11.82 11.28
CA LYS A 145 16.14 11.75 10.29
C LYS A 145 16.58 12.37 8.98
N ALA A 146 16.18 11.74 7.87
CA ALA A 146 16.37 12.34 6.55
C ALA A 146 15.52 13.62 6.42
N PRO A 147 16.00 14.63 5.69
CA PRO A 147 15.15 15.74 5.27
C PRO A 147 13.96 15.19 4.47
N PRO A 148 12.73 15.70 4.69
CA PRO A 148 11.59 15.29 3.87
C PRO A 148 11.82 15.73 2.43
N GLU A 149 11.96 14.78 1.52
CA GLU A 149 12.00 15.04 0.09
C GLU A 149 10.59 15.46 -0.37
N GLU A 150 10.47 16.60 -1.06
CA GLU A 150 9.17 17.21 -1.38
C GLU A 150 8.25 16.26 -2.20
N GLU A 151 8.83 15.29 -2.90
CA GLU A 151 8.11 14.35 -3.74
C GLU A 151 7.30 13.30 -2.94
N ASP A 152 7.81 12.85 -1.79
CA ASP A 152 7.21 11.74 -1.03
C ASP A 152 5.89 12.13 -0.34
N VAL A 153 5.79 13.37 0.14
CA VAL A 153 4.59 13.90 0.77
C VAL A 153 3.44 13.95 -0.24
N THR A 154 3.73 14.43 -1.46
CA THR A 154 2.69 14.57 -2.49
C THR A 154 2.21 13.24 -3.03
N GLN A 155 3.08 12.22 -3.14
CA GLN A 155 2.70 10.90 -3.65
C GLN A 155 1.90 10.08 -2.63
N ALA A 156 2.27 10.13 -1.34
CA ALA A 156 1.54 9.45 -0.28
C ALA A 156 0.11 10.00 -0.12
N GLU A 157 -0.06 11.33 -0.16
CA GLU A 157 -1.37 11.97 -0.12
C GLU A 157 -2.24 11.61 -1.33
N LYS A 158 -1.66 11.62 -2.53
CA LYS A 158 -2.36 11.21 -3.76
C LYS A 158 -2.87 9.78 -3.68
N LYS A 159 -2.06 8.83 -3.17
CA LYS A 159 -2.48 7.42 -2.98
C LYS A 159 -3.60 7.29 -1.96
N LYS A 160 -3.52 8.01 -0.82
CA LYS A 160 -4.57 8.00 0.21
C LYS A 160 -5.90 8.58 -0.31
N LYS A 161 -5.84 9.70 -1.04
CA LYS A 161 -7.01 10.33 -1.67
C LYS A 161 -7.64 9.43 -2.73
N HIS A 162 -6.81 8.80 -3.56
CA HIS A 162 -7.26 7.88 -4.61
C HIS A 162 -7.89 6.60 -4.02
N LYS A 163 -7.33 6.06 -2.93
CA LYS A 163 -7.95 4.93 -2.22
C LYS A 163 -9.30 5.32 -1.62
N ARG A 164 -9.37 6.46 -0.91
CA ARG A 164 -10.62 6.97 -0.34
C ARG A 164 -11.69 7.20 -1.41
N SER A 165 -11.34 7.82 -2.55
CA SER A 165 -12.28 8.04 -3.64
C SER A 165 -12.80 6.74 -4.28
N GLN A 166 -11.93 5.73 -4.42
CA GLN A 166 -12.35 4.41 -4.90
C GLN A 166 -13.24 3.69 -3.90
N ASP A 167 -12.93 3.76 -2.60
CA ASP A 167 -13.75 3.17 -1.55
C ASP A 167 -15.12 3.85 -1.49
N GLU A 168 -15.17 5.18 -1.63
CA GLU A 168 -16.41 5.95 -1.76
C GLU A 168 -17.22 5.51 -2.99
N ALA A 169 -16.58 5.41 -4.17
CA ALA A 169 -17.23 4.96 -5.41
C ALA A 169 -17.75 3.51 -5.34
N LEU A 170 -16.97 2.60 -4.75
CA LEU A 170 -17.37 1.21 -4.53
C LEU A 170 -18.51 1.09 -3.51
N ALA A 171 -18.48 1.89 -2.46
CA ALA A 171 -19.49 1.87 -1.42
C ALA A 171 -20.89 2.23 -1.96
N PHE A 172 -20.99 3.13 -2.96
CA PHE A 172 -22.29 3.51 -3.56
C PHE A 172 -23.08 2.35 -4.19
N GLY A 173 -22.46 1.19 -4.44
CA GLY A 173 -23.15 -0.09 -4.61
C GLY A 173 -24.13 -0.19 -5.79
N THR A 174 -25.05 -1.16 -5.72
CA THR A 174 -25.97 -1.59 -6.81
C THR A 174 -27.08 -0.59 -7.17
N TYR A 175 -27.24 0.51 -6.43
CA TYR A 175 -28.18 1.60 -6.74
C TYR A 175 -27.50 2.82 -7.39
N ALA A 176 -26.19 2.76 -7.64
CA ALA A 176 -25.40 3.81 -8.32
C ALA A 176 -25.90 4.15 -9.74
N GLY A 177 -26.72 3.29 -10.35
CA GLY A 177 -27.31 3.55 -11.67
C GLY A 177 -28.41 4.62 -11.67
N GLY A 178 -28.78 5.22 -10.53
CA GLY A 178 -29.81 6.26 -10.50
C GLY A 178 -29.67 7.32 -9.41
N THR A 179 -28.65 7.28 -8.57
CA THR A 179 -28.36 8.32 -7.57
C THR A 179 -27.01 8.94 -7.91
N GLU A 180 -27.02 10.15 -8.46
CA GLU A 180 -25.80 10.92 -8.65
C GLU A 180 -25.15 11.15 -7.27
N ALA A 181 -23.82 11.10 -7.22
CA ALA A 181 -23.00 11.08 -6.03
C ALA A 181 -23.46 12.06 -4.91
N GLY A 182 -24.28 11.58 -3.98
CA GLY A 182 -24.73 12.38 -2.83
C GLY A 182 -26.05 13.15 -3.00
N SER A 183 -26.73 13.07 -4.15
CA SER A 183 -27.93 13.88 -4.45
C SER A 183 -29.26 13.19 -4.17
N GLN A 184 -29.26 11.90 -3.86
CA GLN A 184 -30.49 11.15 -3.57
C GLN A 184 -30.25 10.10 -2.49
N PHE A 185 -31.24 9.91 -1.60
CA PHE A 185 -31.26 8.79 -0.66
C PHE A 185 -32.53 7.97 -0.85
N THR A 186 -32.41 6.67 -0.62
CA THR A 186 -33.52 5.73 -0.80
C THR A 186 -33.94 5.13 0.53
N TYR A 187 -35.22 5.08 0.84
CA TYR A 187 -35.73 4.50 2.09
C TYR A 187 -36.97 3.64 1.88
N ARG A 188 -37.25 2.76 2.84
CA ARG A 188 -38.39 1.84 2.77
C ARG A 188 -39.63 2.42 3.48
N VAL A 189 -40.80 2.27 2.85
CA VAL A 189 -42.10 2.62 3.42
C VAL A 189 -43.07 1.45 3.30
N LYS A 190 -43.78 1.14 4.37
CA LYS A 190 -44.81 0.09 4.39
C LYS A 190 -45.99 0.53 3.52
N LYS A 191 -46.36 -0.28 2.53
CA LYS A 191 -47.54 -0.05 1.70
C LYS A 191 -48.81 -0.28 2.53
N SER A 192 -49.75 0.65 2.46
CA SER A 192 -51.09 0.49 3.04
C SER A 192 -51.91 -0.45 2.15
N GLY A 193 -51.91 -1.75 2.44
CA GLY A 193 -52.70 -2.75 1.72
C GLY A 193 -52.76 -4.08 2.47
N ALA A 194 -53.77 -4.90 2.16
CA ALA A 194 -54.06 -6.16 2.84
C ALA A 194 -52.89 -7.15 2.90
N TYR A 195 -51.93 -7.05 1.97
CA TYR A 195 -50.75 -7.92 1.86
C TYR A 195 -49.42 -7.27 2.32
N GLY A 196 -49.45 -6.12 3.00
CA GLY A 196 -48.38 -5.69 3.91
C GLY A 196 -46.93 -5.59 3.39
N GLY A 197 -46.69 -5.23 2.13
CA GLY A 197 -45.33 -5.10 1.55
C GLY A 197 -44.62 -3.78 1.84
N TYR A 198 -43.34 -3.68 1.43
CA TYR A 198 -42.54 -2.43 1.48
C TYR A 198 -42.33 -1.87 0.07
N ALA A 199 -42.37 -0.55 -0.06
CA ALA A 199 -41.96 0.21 -1.24
C ALA A 199 -40.60 0.88 -0.97
N VAL A 200 -39.71 0.89 -1.95
CA VAL A 200 -38.49 1.70 -1.92
C VAL A 200 -38.80 3.05 -2.56
N ILE A 201 -38.71 4.13 -1.77
CA ILE A 201 -38.88 5.51 -2.23
C ILE A 201 -37.49 6.12 -2.42
N LYS A 202 -37.33 6.90 -3.50
CA LYS A 202 -36.13 7.72 -3.75
C LYS A 202 -36.49 9.17 -3.51
N GLU A 203 -35.75 9.86 -2.66
CA GLU A 203 -35.93 11.27 -2.35
C GLU A 203 -34.64 12.02 -2.70
N ALA A 204 -34.76 13.20 -3.30
CA ALA A 204 -33.62 14.04 -3.64
C ALA A 204 -33.14 14.78 -2.38
N ALA A 205 -31.83 14.79 -2.16
CA ALA A 205 -31.18 15.66 -1.20
C ALA A 205 -30.97 17.03 -1.85
N GLU A 206 -31.30 18.10 -1.13
CA GLU A 206 -31.18 19.49 -1.60
C GLU A 206 -29.72 19.92 -1.86
N THR A 207 -28.74 19.15 -1.39
CA THR A 207 -27.31 19.44 -1.53
C THR A 207 -26.53 18.13 -1.70
N SER A 208 -25.41 18.15 -2.43
CA SER A 208 -24.49 17.02 -2.50
C SER A 208 -23.92 16.72 -1.10
N ARG A 209 -24.45 15.69 -0.46
CA ARG A 209 -24.12 15.32 0.92
C ARG A 209 -23.17 14.12 0.96
N SER A 210 -22.44 13.99 2.05
CA SER A 210 -21.61 12.80 2.27
C SER A 210 -22.49 11.56 2.44
N ARG A 211 -21.92 10.37 2.21
CA ARG A 211 -22.66 9.11 2.39
C ARG A 211 -23.19 8.95 3.81
N GLU A 212 -22.38 9.33 4.80
CA GLU A 212 -22.75 9.27 6.22
C GLU A 212 -23.98 10.13 6.50
N GLU A 213 -24.01 11.35 5.95
CA GLU A 213 -25.16 12.25 6.06
C GLU A 213 -26.42 11.71 5.36
N LEU A 214 -26.27 11.02 4.22
CA LEU A 214 -27.40 10.36 3.56
C LEU A 214 -27.94 9.18 4.37
N LEU A 215 -27.07 8.41 5.03
CA LEU A 215 -27.47 7.32 5.93
C LEU A 215 -28.20 7.85 7.17
N ASP A 216 -27.75 8.97 7.72
CA ASP A 216 -28.42 9.65 8.84
C ASP A 216 -29.80 10.19 8.45
N MET A 217 -29.96 10.69 7.22
CA MET A 217 -31.28 11.10 6.72
C MET A 217 -32.21 9.89 6.52
N ARG A 218 -31.67 8.76 6.08
CA ARG A 218 -32.41 7.51 5.90
C ARG A 218 -32.84 6.90 7.22
N SER A 219 -31.97 6.84 8.23
CA SER A 219 -32.25 6.24 9.54
C SER A 219 -33.38 6.96 10.30
N LYS A 220 -33.55 8.26 10.05
CA LYS A 220 -34.65 9.08 10.59
C LYS A 220 -36.02 8.71 9.99
N LYS A 221 -36.09 8.03 8.84
CA LYS A 221 -37.36 7.60 8.24
C LYS A 221 -37.89 6.35 8.93
N LYS A 222 -39.18 6.37 9.33
CA LYS A 222 -39.83 5.36 10.19
C LYS A 222 -39.67 3.91 9.72
N GLY A 223 -39.60 3.67 8.41
CA GLY A 223 -39.48 2.32 7.84
C GLY A 223 -38.06 1.79 7.72
N ASP A 224 -37.04 2.57 8.11
CA ASP A 224 -35.62 2.23 7.91
C ASP A 224 -34.75 2.46 9.16
N ARG A 225 -35.36 2.37 10.36
CA ARG A 225 -34.67 2.51 11.66
C ARG A 225 -33.53 1.50 11.91
N HIS A 226 -33.38 0.49 11.06
CA HIS A 226 -32.40 -0.61 11.23
C HIS A 226 -31.26 -0.53 10.20
N CYS A 227 -30.95 0.68 9.70
CA CYS A 227 -29.88 0.91 8.70
C CYS A 227 -28.46 1.09 9.29
N MET A 228 -28.17 0.61 10.50
CA MET A 228 -26.82 0.67 11.07
C MET A 228 -25.87 -0.33 10.40
#